data_AF-A0A8S1EC67-F1
#
_entry.id   AF-A0A8S1EC67-F1
#
_cell.length_a   1.000
_cell.length_b   1.000
_cell.length_c   1.000
_cell.angle_alpha   90.00
_cell.angle_beta   90.00
_cell.angle_gamma   90.00
#
_symmetry.space_group_name_H-M   'P 1'
#
loop_
_entity.id
_entity.type
_entity.pdbx_description
1 polymer ?
#
loop_
_entity_poly.entity_id
_entity_poly.type
_entity_poly.pdbx_seq_one_letter_code
_entity_poly.pdbx_strand_id
1 'polypeptide(L)'
;MHLRLFLLLHLSFRFSLETDYDIELVPENCDCRDYYGECRQNSHTWLDDDVWIYSCENSKLKFIGCQAGKNEIRVGGNTTIDQLWHSCEEDETKLKFSIEPFCNFNNSKHKLGDVFRDGDFQWLCLSTGVWITGCYYFNETHSDLLLPVGQSAVSGLIEHVCAKKQEYPAIVQYYTQIVKGVDVKHPTNKGINNNWPRPIQKLVAEDKNVSQSSF
;
A
#
# COMPACT_ATOMS: atom_id res chain seq x y z
N MET A 1 72.32 -57.58 37.04
CA MET A 1 71.67 -57.27 35.75
C MET A 1 70.20 -57.61 35.89
N HIS A 2 69.34 -56.66 36.23
CA HIS A 2 67.89 -56.81 36.04
C HIS A 2 67.28 -55.46 35.67
N LEU A 3 66.66 -55.50 34.49
CA LEU A 3 66.17 -54.42 33.66
C LEU A 3 64.77 -54.00 34.14
N ARG A 4 64.53 -52.69 34.20
CA ARG A 4 63.22 -52.09 34.53
C ARG A 4 62.22 -52.35 33.40
N LEU A 5 60.98 -52.68 33.73
CA LEU A 5 59.85 -52.62 32.80
C LEU A 5 58.77 -51.69 33.37
N PHE A 6 58.57 -50.56 32.70
CA PHE A 6 57.52 -49.58 32.96
C PHE A 6 56.19 -50.09 32.40
N LEU A 7 55.13 -50.10 33.22
CA LEU A 7 53.76 -50.28 32.76
C LEU A 7 53.14 -48.89 32.54
N LEU A 8 52.83 -48.55 31.29
CA LEU A 8 52.04 -47.40 30.87
C LEU A 8 50.55 -47.73 31.02
N LEU A 9 49.83 -46.96 31.83
CA LEU A 9 48.38 -47.05 31.99
C LEU A 9 47.72 -46.20 30.89
N HIS A 10 47.14 -46.83 29.86
CA HIS A 10 46.36 -46.13 28.83
C HIS A 10 44.92 -45.88 29.32
N LEU A 11 44.58 -44.62 29.62
CA LEU A 11 43.21 -44.15 29.71
C LEU A 11 42.55 -44.25 28.34
N SER A 12 41.58 -45.15 28.19
CA SER A 12 40.72 -45.21 27.01
C SER A 12 39.48 -44.34 27.28
N PHE A 13 39.51 -43.09 26.79
CA PHE A 13 38.33 -42.24 26.72
C PHE A 13 37.41 -42.81 25.62
N ARG A 14 36.29 -43.42 26.01
CA ARG A 14 35.20 -43.76 25.10
C ARG A 14 34.45 -42.46 24.81
N PHE A 15 34.70 -41.85 23.66
CA PHE A 15 33.75 -40.88 23.10
C PHE A 15 32.51 -41.65 22.66
N SER A 16 31.42 -41.51 23.41
CA SER A 16 30.09 -41.86 22.89
C SER A 16 29.74 -40.81 21.83
N LEU A 17 29.66 -41.25 20.57
CA LEU A 17 28.97 -40.47 19.53
C LEU A 17 27.48 -40.51 19.89
N GLU A 18 26.98 -39.42 20.44
CA GLU A 18 25.54 -39.20 20.59
C GLU A 18 25.02 -38.81 19.20
N THR A 19 24.45 -39.80 18.50
CA THR A 19 23.68 -39.54 17.29
C THR A 19 22.36 -38.92 17.73
N ASP A 20 22.29 -37.60 17.64
CA ASP A 20 21.06 -36.82 17.78
C ASP A 20 20.15 -37.18 16.60
N TYR A 21 19.25 -38.14 16.82
CA TYR A 21 18.15 -38.35 15.92
C TYR A 21 17.04 -37.39 16.38
N ASP A 22 16.86 -36.30 15.64
CA ASP A 22 15.58 -35.58 15.61
C ASP A 22 14.50 -36.55 15.09
N ILE A 23 14.04 -37.44 15.98
CA ILE A 23 12.90 -38.32 15.71
C ILE A 23 11.66 -37.43 15.80
N GLU A 24 11.30 -36.82 14.67
CA GLU A 24 10.02 -36.15 14.53
C GLU A 24 8.90 -37.19 14.66
N LEU A 25 8.26 -37.23 15.82
CA LEU A 25 7.11 -38.10 16.10
C LEU A 25 5.95 -37.66 15.20
N VAL A 26 5.81 -38.34 14.06
CA VAL A 26 4.70 -38.12 13.12
C VAL A 26 3.40 -38.68 13.76
N PRO A 27 2.31 -37.90 13.83
CA PRO A 27 1.00 -38.45 14.16
C PRO A 27 0.63 -39.53 13.14
N GLU A 28 0.15 -40.70 13.58
CA GLU A 28 -0.10 -41.87 12.73
C GLU A 28 -1.07 -41.63 11.55
N ASN A 29 -1.78 -40.50 11.52
CA ASN A 29 -2.82 -40.17 10.54
C ASN A 29 -2.51 -38.88 9.76
N CYS A 30 -1.29 -38.75 9.23
CA CYS A 30 -0.89 -37.57 8.46
C CYS A 30 -0.68 -37.84 6.97
N ASP A 31 -1.50 -37.21 6.12
CA ASP A 31 -1.39 -37.37 4.67
C ASP A 31 -0.38 -36.41 4.05
N CYS A 32 -0.47 -35.11 4.38
CA CYS A 32 0.50 -34.09 3.96
C CYS A 32 0.95 -33.24 5.15
N ARG A 33 2.14 -32.65 5.05
CA ARG A 33 2.57 -31.54 5.92
C ARG A 33 2.61 -30.27 5.11
N ASP A 34 2.13 -29.19 5.71
CA ASP A 34 2.33 -27.86 5.14
C ASP A 34 3.71 -27.30 5.48
N TYR A 35 3.97 -26.06 5.03
CA TYR A 35 5.24 -25.39 5.23
C TYR A 35 5.58 -25.15 6.71
N TYR A 36 4.57 -25.07 7.58
CA TYR A 36 4.74 -24.89 9.03
C TYR A 36 4.78 -26.22 9.80
N GLY A 37 4.71 -27.34 9.08
CA GLY A 37 4.72 -28.68 9.66
C GLY A 37 3.36 -29.14 10.19
N GLU A 38 2.28 -28.38 10.00
CA GLU A 38 0.94 -28.82 10.40
C GLU A 38 0.48 -29.99 9.53
N CYS A 39 -0.22 -30.91 10.18
CA CYS A 39 -0.73 -32.08 9.51
C CYS A 39 -2.02 -31.77 8.74
N ARG A 40 -2.05 -32.12 7.46
CA ARG A 40 -3.18 -31.94 6.55
C ARG A 40 -3.70 -33.31 6.10
N GLN A 41 -5.02 -33.46 6.07
CA GLN A 41 -5.69 -34.67 5.58
C GLN A 41 -5.81 -34.63 4.05
N ASN A 42 -5.92 -35.80 3.43
CA ASN A 42 -6.13 -35.93 2.00
C ASN A 42 -7.43 -35.23 1.56
N SER A 43 -7.39 -34.57 0.42
CA SER A 43 -8.45 -33.69 -0.14
C SER A 43 -8.75 -32.44 0.70
N HIS A 44 -7.95 -32.12 1.72
CA HIS A 44 -8.08 -30.86 2.44
C HIS A 44 -7.43 -29.72 1.64
N THR A 45 -8.15 -28.61 1.53
CA THR A 45 -7.67 -27.34 0.96
C THR A 45 -7.56 -26.30 2.07
N TRP A 46 -6.47 -25.53 2.06
CA TRP A 46 -6.27 -24.45 3.03
C TRP A 46 -5.66 -23.22 2.36
N LEU A 47 -5.84 -22.09 3.04
CA LEU A 47 -5.25 -20.81 2.70
C LEU A 47 -4.03 -20.57 3.58
N ASP A 48 -2.94 -20.13 2.97
CA ASP A 48 -1.69 -19.79 3.61
C ASP A 48 -1.31 -18.33 3.28
N ASP A 49 -0.77 -17.61 4.28
CA ASP A 49 -0.42 -16.18 4.20
C ASP A 49 -1.50 -15.28 3.59
N ASP A 50 -2.78 -15.63 3.78
CA ASP A 50 -3.96 -14.99 3.18
C ASP A 50 -3.98 -14.95 1.64
N VAL A 51 -3.04 -15.60 0.97
CA VAL A 51 -2.85 -15.54 -0.48
C VAL A 51 -2.75 -16.91 -1.11
N TRP A 52 -1.99 -17.86 -0.57
CA TRP A 52 -1.64 -19.10 -1.27
C TRP A 52 -2.63 -20.21 -0.94
N ILE A 53 -3.24 -20.80 -1.96
CA ILE A 53 -4.21 -21.88 -1.80
C ILE A 53 -3.51 -23.20 -2.13
N TYR A 54 -3.45 -24.09 -1.15
CA TYR A 54 -2.86 -25.40 -1.27
C TYR A 54 -3.91 -26.50 -1.07
N SER A 55 -3.64 -27.66 -1.67
CA SER A 55 -4.42 -28.87 -1.49
C SER A 55 -3.50 -30.05 -1.19
N CYS A 56 -3.93 -30.93 -0.29
CA CYS A 56 -3.29 -32.21 -0.08
C CYS A 56 -3.97 -33.24 -0.98
N GLU A 57 -3.28 -33.74 -2.01
CA GLU A 57 -3.81 -34.73 -2.94
C GLU A 57 -2.87 -35.95 -2.98
N ASN A 58 -3.37 -37.12 -2.55
CA ASN A 58 -2.63 -38.39 -2.55
C ASN A 58 -1.29 -38.29 -1.80
N SER A 59 -1.34 -37.74 -0.58
CA SER A 59 -0.17 -37.48 0.26
C SER A 59 0.88 -36.55 -0.38
N LYS A 60 0.48 -35.72 -1.34
CA LYS A 60 1.32 -34.69 -1.94
C LYS A 60 0.68 -33.31 -1.76
N LEU A 61 1.48 -32.37 -1.28
CA LEU A 61 1.11 -30.96 -1.26
C LEU A 61 1.15 -30.41 -2.68
N LYS A 62 0.09 -29.69 -3.04
CA LYS A 62 -0.08 -29.11 -4.38
C LYS A 62 -0.56 -27.66 -4.24
N PHE A 63 0.13 -26.75 -4.92
CA PHE A 63 -0.34 -25.40 -5.09
C PHE A 63 -1.48 -25.38 -6.12
N ILE A 64 -2.62 -24.79 -5.77
CA ILE A 64 -3.83 -24.83 -6.62
C ILE A 64 -4.38 -23.45 -6.98
N GLY A 65 -3.95 -22.39 -6.31
CA GLY A 65 -4.35 -21.03 -6.68
C GLY A 65 -3.96 -19.95 -5.67
N CYS A 66 -4.49 -18.76 -5.91
CA CYS A 66 -4.29 -17.58 -5.09
C CYS A 66 -5.64 -17.00 -4.63
N GLN A 67 -5.68 -16.46 -3.41
CA GLN A 67 -6.81 -15.75 -2.84
C GLN A 67 -6.68 -14.24 -3.10
N ALA A 68 -7.74 -13.64 -3.63
CA ALA A 68 -7.86 -12.20 -3.86
C ALA A 68 -9.16 -11.70 -3.23
N GLY A 69 -9.07 -11.32 -1.95
CA GLY A 69 -10.23 -10.93 -1.15
C GLY A 69 -11.15 -12.12 -0.88
N LYS A 70 -12.31 -12.18 -1.55
CA LYS A 70 -13.24 -13.32 -1.48
C LYS A 70 -13.19 -14.24 -2.70
N ASN A 71 -12.33 -13.93 -3.66
CA ASN A 71 -12.25 -14.66 -4.93
C ASN A 71 -11.01 -15.55 -4.97
N GLU A 72 -11.14 -16.72 -5.55
CA GLU A 72 -10.03 -17.64 -5.81
C GLU A 72 -9.62 -17.56 -7.28
N ILE A 73 -8.31 -17.58 -7.54
CA ILE A 73 -7.71 -17.58 -8.87
C ILE A 73 -6.88 -18.83 -9.00
N ARG A 74 -7.26 -19.77 -9.86
CA ARG A 74 -6.47 -20.99 -10.10
C ARG A 74 -5.08 -20.66 -10.65
N VAL A 75 -4.12 -21.56 -10.43
CA VAL A 75 -2.78 -21.46 -11.04
C VAL A 75 -2.89 -21.29 -12.57
N GLY A 76 -2.15 -20.33 -13.12
CA GLY A 76 -2.19 -19.95 -14.54
C GLY A 76 -3.41 -19.09 -14.92
N GLY A 77 -4.29 -18.82 -13.96
CA GLY A 77 -5.48 -18.01 -14.14
C GLY A 77 -5.22 -16.51 -13.95
N ASN A 78 -6.14 -15.73 -14.50
CA ASN A 78 -6.24 -14.30 -14.25
C ASN A 78 -7.71 -13.88 -14.22
N THR A 79 -8.00 -12.79 -13.51
CA THR A 79 -9.35 -12.22 -13.39
C THR A 79 -9.28 -10.76 -13.02
N THR A 80 -10.39 -10.04 -13.19
CA THR A 80 -10.51 -8.64 -12.77
C THR A 80 -11.40 -8.56 -11.53
N ILE A 81 -10.86 -8.07 -10.42
CA ILE A 81 -11.55 -7.90 -9.13
C ILE A 81 -11.44 -6.42 -8.73
N ASP A 82 -12.56 -5.80 -8.37
CA ASP A 82 -12.63 -4.36 -8.08
C ASP A 82 -12.00 -3.49 -9.18
N GLN A 83 -12.27 -3.86 -10.44
CA GLN A 83 -11.70 -3.25 -11.65
C GLN A 83 -10.19 -3.46 -11.84
N LEU A 84 -9.47 -4.06 -10.89
CA LEU A 84 -8.05 -4.36 -11.04
C LEU A 84 -7.82 -5.79 -11.55
N TRP A 85 -6.92 -5.94 -12.50
CA TRP A 85 -6.45 -7.23 -12.99
C TRP A 85 -5.56 -7.91 -11.94
N HIS A 86 -5.82 -9.19 -11.71
CA HIS A 86 -5.09 -10.06 -10.80
C HIS A 86 -4.64 -11.32 -11.56
N SER A 87 -3.45 -11.84 -11.27
CA SER A 87 -2.99 -13.14 -11.76
C SER A 87 -2.35 -14.00 -10.68
N CYS A 88 -2.45 -15.30 -10.89
CA CYS A 88 -1.83 -16.33 -10.07
C CYS A 88 -0.98 -17.24 -10.97
N GLU A 89 0.33 -17.23 -10.76
CA GLU A 89 1.32 -17.93 -11.58
C GLU A 89 2.19 -18.82 -10.69
N GLU A 90 2.62 -19.96 -11.22
CA GLU A 90 3.61 -20.86 -10.63
C GLU A 90 4.66 -21.17 -11.70
N ASP A 91 5.93 -21.08 -11.33
CA ASP A 91 7.04 -21.61 -12.11
C ASP A 91 7.89 -22.57 -11.27
N GLU A 92 8.93 -23.16 -11.84
CA GLU A 92 9.78 -24.16 -11.17
C GLU A 92 10.47 -23.64 -9.90
N THR A 93 10.51 -22.31 -9.69
CA THR A 93 11.28 -21.66 -8.64
C THR A 93 10.44 -20.78 -7.71
N LYS A 94 9.26 -20.31 -8.14
CA LYS A 94 8.45 -19.36 -7.38
C LYS A 94 6.96 -19.47 -7.65
N LEU A 95 6.20 -19.13 -6.62
CA LEU A 95 4.80 -18.78 -6.68
C LEU A 95 4.68 -17.26 -6.83
N LYS A 96 3.75 -16.79 -7.67
CA LYS A 96 3.61 -15.37 -7.97
C LYS A 96 2.14 -14.98 -8.04
N PHE A 97 1.73 -14.14 -7.10
CA PHE A 97 0.47 -13.41 -7.13
C PHE A 97 0.74 -11.97 -7.54
N SER A 98 0.00 -11.46 -8.52
CA SER A 98 0.17 -10.09 -9.03
C SER A 98 -1.15 -9.34 -9.09
N ILE A 99 -1.10 -8.07 -8.76
CA ILE A 99 -2.19 -7.10 -8.95
C ILE A 99 -1.65 -6.03 -9.88
N GLU A 100 -2.42 -5.61 -10.89
CA GLU A 100 -1.99 -4.50 -11.74
C GLU A 100 -1.72 -3.25 -10.90
N PRO A 101 -0.70 -2.43 -11.22
CA PRO A 101 -0.36 -1.26 -10.43
C PRO A 101 -1.53 -0.27 -10.29
N PHE A 102 -1.72 0.26 -9.08
CA PHE A 102 -2.82 1.16 -8.76
C PHE A 102 -2.45 2.12 -7.62
N CYS A 103 -3.21 3.19 -7.48
CA CYS A 103 -3.17 4.08 -6.32
C CYS A 103 -4.34 3.77 -5.38
N ASN A 104 -4.07 3.76 -4.08
CA ASN A 104 -5.11 3.77 -3.06
C ASN A 104 -5.27 5.20 -2.53
N PHE A 105 -6.46 5.79 -2.73
CA PHE A 105 -6.77 7.14 -2.28
C PHE A 105 -8.17 7.17 -1.67
N ASN A 106 -8.29 7.60 -0.40
CA ASN A 106 -9.55 7.60 0.35
C ASN A 106 -10.32 6.26 0.24
N ASN A 107 -9.62 5.14 0.40
CA ASN A 107 -10.14 3.76 0.27
C ASN A 107 -10.68 3.39 -1.13
N SER A 108 -10.43 4.24 -2.14
CA SER A 108 -10.76 3.97 -3.54
C SER A 108 -9.50 3.57 -4.29
N LYS A 109 -9.62 2.53 -5.12
CA LYS A 109 -8.55 2.05 -5.99
C LYS A 109 -8.66 2.74 -7.34
N HIS A 110 -7.58 3.37 -7.79
CA HIS A 110 -7.48 4.05 -9.08
C HIS A 110 -6.38 3.41 -9.91
N LYS A 111 -6.65 3.10 -11.18
CA LYS A 111 -5.63 2.59 -12.10
C LYS A 111 -4.62 3.67 -12.44
N LEU A 112 -3.43 3.24 -12.85
CA LEU A 112 -2.46 4.20 -13.38
C LEU A 112 -3.05 4.93 -14.59
N GLY A 113 -2.92 6.26 -14.59
CA GLY A 113 -3.48 7.14 -15.61
C GLY A 113 -4.88 7.66 -15.28
N ASP A 114 -5.55 7.13 -14.26
CA ASP A 114 -6.87 7.63 -13.84
C ASP A 114 -6.76 9.09 -13.38
N VAL A 115 -7.63 9.92 -13.96
CA VAL A 115 -7.85 11.30 -13.55
C VAL A 115 -9.17 11.37 -12.81
N PHE A 116 -9.15 11.83 -11.56
CA PHE A 116 -10.33 11.89 -10.71
C PHE A 116 -10.39 13.18 -9.91
N ARG A 117 -11.58 13.56 -9.44
CA ARG A 117 -11.80 14.74 -8.59
C ARG A 117 -12.02 14.31 -7.15
N ASP A 118 -11.35 14.99 -6.23
CA ASP A 118 -11.66 14.94 -4.81
C ASP A 118 -11.62 16.36 -4.23
N GLY A 119 -12.78 16.82 -3.75
CA GLY A 119 -13.01 18.21 -3.37
C GLY A 119 -12.72 19.20 -4.50
N ASP A 120 -11.86 20.17 -4.20
CA ASP A 120 -11.48 21.26 -5.10
C ASP A 120 -10.28 20.90 -5.99
N PHE A 121 -9.81 19.65 -5.96
CA PHE A 121 -8.61 19.24 -6.69
C PHE A 121 -8.89 18.15 -7.71
N GLN A 122 -8.18 18.25 -8.84
CA GLN A 122 -8.02 17.16 -9.79
C GLN A 122 -6.76 16.37 -9.43
N TRP A 123 -6.91 15.07 -9.33
CA TRP A 123 -5.88 14.11 -9.01
C TRP A 123 -5.59 13.22 -10.22
N LEU A 124 -4.34 12.79 -10.35
CA LEU A 124 -3.86 11.83 -11.32
C LEU A 124 -3.14 10.70 -10.58
N CYS A 125 -3.55 9.46 -10.84
CA CYS A 125 -2.82 8.29 -10.35
C CYS A 125 -1.63 7.96 -11.26
N LEU A 126 -0.42 7.95 -10.71
CA LEU A 126 0.81 7.54 -11.37
C LEU A 126 1.49 6.39 -10.61
N SER A 127 2.46 5.73 -11.24
CA SER A 127 3.25 4.67 -10.59
C SER A 127 4.01 5.16 -9.34
N THR A 128 4.22 6.48 -9.21
CA THR A 128 4.87 7.13 -8.07
C THR A 128 3.89 7.57 -6.98
N GLY A 129 2.58 7.37 -7.16
CA GLY A 129 1.53 7.79 -6.23
C GLY A 129 0.48 8.69 -6.87
N VAL A 130 -0.30 9.39 -6.04
CA VAL A 130 -1.31 10.35 -6.51
C VAL A 130 -0.74 11.77 -6.56
N TRP A 131 -1.12 12.52 -7.60
CA TRP A 131 -0.61 13.87 -7.85
C TRP A 131 -1.74 14.82 -8.17
N ILE A 132 -1.70 16.02 -7.60
CA ILE A 132 -2.62 17.10 -7.96
C ILE A 132 -2.18 17.69 -9.30
N THR A 133 -3.07 17.69 -10.30
CA THR A 133 -2.83 18.24 -11.64
C THR A 133 -3.58 19.53 -11.91
N GLY A 134 -4.60 19.84 -11.11
CA GLY A 134 -5.31 21.11 -11.18
C GLY A 134 -6.26 21.36 -10.01
N CYS A 135 -6.82 22.56 -10.00
CA CYS A 135 -7.80 23.01 -9.01
C CYS A 135 -9.11 23.35 -9.73
N TYR A 136 -10.23 22.90 -9.19
CA TYR A 136 -11.55 23.27 -9.67
C TYR A 136 -11.98 24.60 -9.04
N TYR A 137 -12.64 25.45 -9.83
CA TYR A 137 -13.27 26.67 -9.34
C TYR A 137 -14.57 26.95 -10.08
N PHE A 138 -15.44 27.74 -9.45
CA PHE A 138 -16.67 28.22 -10.08
C PHE A 138 -16.45 29.60 -10.69
N ASN A 139 -16.90 29.76 -11.93
CA ASN A 139 -17.04 31.08 -12.55
C ASN A 139 -18.36 31.76 -12.14
N GLU A 140 -18.64 32.93 -12.72
CA GLU A 140 -19.88 33.70 -12.48
C GLU A 140 -21.17 32.94 -12.85
N THR A 141 -21.08 31.95 -13.75
CA THR A 141 -22.22 31.11 -14.16
C THR A 141 -22.34 29.82 -13.34
N HIS A 142 -21.59 29.68 -12.25
CA HIS A 142 -21.53 28.47 -11.41
C HIS A 142 -21.13 27.19 -12.18
N SER A 143 -20.35 27.35 -13.24
CA SER A 143 -19.78 26.23 -13.98
C SER A 143 -18.44 25.84 -13.36
N ASP A 144 -18.25 24.55 -13.09
CA ASP A 144 -16.96 24.00 -12.67
C ASP A 144 -15.95 24.14 -13.81
N LEU A 145 -14.87 24.88 -13.56
CA LEU A 145 -13.76 25.04 -14.47
C LEU A 145 -12.50 24.49 -13.82
N LEU A 146 -11.65 23.86 -14.63
CA LEU A 146 -10.37 23.33 -14.19
C LEU A 146 -9.26 24.35 -14.47
N LEU A 147 -8.51 24.66 -13.42
CA LEU A 147 -7.31 25.49 -13.48
C LEU A 147 -6.07 24.59 -13.30
N PRO A 148 -5.21 24.44 -14.31
CA PRO A 148 -3.97 23.68 -14.16
C PRO A 148 -3.07 24.23 -13.04
N VAL A 149 -2.30 23.35 -12.41
CA VAL A 149 -1.33 23.76 -11.38
C VAL A 149 -0.34 24.79 -11.92
N GLY A 150 -0.15 25.87 -11.16
CA GLY A 150 0.69 27.01 -11.49
C GLY A 150 -0.03 28.13 -12.24
N GLN A 151 -1.31 27.96 -12.58
CA GLN A 151 -2.09 28.97 -13.30
C GLN A 151 -3.03 29.77 -12.38
N SER A 152 -3.51 30.90 -12.92
CA SER A 152 -4.61 31.68 -12.35
C SER A 152 -5.65 32.05 -13.43
N ALA A 153 -6.87 32.31 -12.99
CA ALA A 153 -7.97 32.74 -13.85
C ALA A 153 -8.79 33.82 -13.15
N VAL A 154 -9.34 34.77 -13.91
CA VAL A 154 -10.12 35.90 -13.37
C VAL A 154 -11.60 35.70 -13.68
N SER A 155 -12.44 35.88 -12.67
CA SER A 155 -13.90 35.95 -12.76
C SER A 155 -14.37 37.22 -12.05
N GLY A 156 -14.72 38.24 -12.84
CA GLY A 156 -15.07 39.57 -12.34
C GLY A 156 -13.90 40.24 -11.61
N LEU A 157 -14.06 40.46 -10.30
CA LEU A 157 -13.04 41.07 -9.42
C LEU A 157 -12.20 40.04 -8.66
N ILE A 158 -12.47 38.75 -8.84
CA ILE A 158 -11.81 37.66 -8.14
C ILE A 158 -10.85 36.96 -9.08
N GLU A 159 -9.60 36.83 -8.65
CA GLU A 159 -8.60 35.96 -9.24
C GLU A 159 -8.56 34.64 -8.47
N HIS A 160 -8.79 33.54 -9.16
CA HIS A 160 -8.63 32.18 -8.69
C HIS A 160 -7.21 31.71 -9.00
N VAL A 161 -6.49 31.16 -8.01
CA VAL A 161 -5.09 30.76 -8.16
C VAL A 161 -4.92 29.30 -7.73
N CYS A 162 -4.30 28.49 -8.59
CA CYS A 162 -3.88 27.12 -8.27
C CYS A 162 -2.36 27.11 -8.12
N ALA A 163 -1.85 27.52 -6.96
CA ALA A 163 -0.42 27.73 -6.76
C ALA A 163 0.32 26.42 -6.46
N LYS A 164 1.52 26.27 -7.05
CA LYS A 164 2.51 25.26 -6.64
C LYS A 164 3.54 25.93 -5.75
N LYS A 165 3.57 25.60 -4.47
CA LYS A 165 4.67 26.01 -3.59
C LYS A 165 5.90 25.18 -3.91
N GLN A 166 7.05 25.85 -4.03
CA GLN A 166 8.33 25.21 -4.30
C GLN A 166 8.97 24.58 -3.05
N GLU A 167 8.40 24.79 -1.87
CA GLU A 167 8.85 24.16 -0.63
C GLU A 167 8.65 22.66 -0.72
N TYR A 168 9.67 21.88 -0.34
CA TYR A 168 9.59 20.41 -0.32
C TYR A 168 8.89 19.95 0.96
N PRO A 169 7.92 19.01 0.89
CA PRO A 169 7.31 18.46 -0.33
C PRO A 169 6.42 19.48 -1.04
N ALA A 170 6.45 19.51 -2.38
CA ALA A 170 5.74 20.52 -3.17
C ALA A 170 4.23 20.52 -2.85
N ILE A 171 3.75 21.60 -2.23
CA ILE A 171 2.35 21.76 -1.83
C ILE A 171 1.59 22.50 -2.93
N VAL A 172 0.49 21.91 -3.40
CA VAL A 172 -0.48 22.63 -4.25
C VAL A 172 -1.53 23.28 -3.35
N GLN A 173 -1.79 24.56 -3.57
CA GLN A 173 -2.78 25.32 -2.81
C GLN A 173 -3.72 26.06 -3.76
N TYR A 174 -5.01 25.87 -3.56
CA TYR A 174 -6.05 26.69 -4.17
C TYR A 174 -6.40 27.87 -3.25
N TYR A 175 -6.48 29.07 -3.80
CA TYR A 175 -7.02 30.24 -3.09
C TYR A 175 -7.57 31.28 -4.06
N THR A 176 -8.35 32.21 -3.52
CA THR A 176 -8.88 33.37 -4.25
C THR A 176 -8.28 34.66 -3.70
N GLN A 177 -8.03 35.62 -4.58
CA GLN A 177 -7.62 36.97 -4.21
C GLN A 177 -8.37 38.02 -5.04
N ILE A 178 -8.37 39.27 -4.58
CA ILE A 178 -8.90 40.37 -5.38
C ILE A 178 -7.85 40.74 -6.43
N VAL A 179 -8.30 40.97 -7.68
CA VAL A 179 -7.41 41.43 -8.76
C VAL A 179 -6.67 42.70 -8.33
N LYS A 180 -5.34 42.68 -8.44
CA LYS A 180 -4.48 43.82 -8.05
C LYS A 180 -4.75 45.03 -8.95
N GLY A 181 -4.79 46.23 -8.36
CA GLY A 181 -4.93 47.49 -9.11
C GLY A 181 -6.36 47.94 -9.35
N VAL A 182 -7.36 47.31 -8.73
CA VAL A 182 -8.75 47.76 -8.76
C VAL A 182 -9.13 48.34 -7.39
N ASP A 183 -9.58 49.60 -7.36
CA ASP A 183 -10.11 50.23 -6.15
C ASP A 183 -11.46 49.60 -5.78
N VAL A 184 -11.43 48.65 -4.85
CA VAL A 184 -12.64 48.01 -4.33
C VAL A 184 -13.23 48.87 -3.22
N LYS A 185 -14.32 49.58 -3.53
CA LYS A 185 -15.18 50.16 -2.50
C LYS A 185 -15.80 49.01 -1.71
N HIS A 186 -15.61 48.98 -0.40
CA HIS A 186 -16.24 48.01 0.48
C HIS A 186 -17.67 48.47 0.80
N PRO A 187 -18.72 47.90 0.20
CA PRO A 187 -20.09 48.26 0.57
C PRO A 187 -20.36 47.85 2.01
N THR A 188 -21.09 48.70 2.74
CA THR A 188 -21.46 48.52 4.16
C THR A 188 -22.34 47.29 4.39
N ASN A 189 -23.04 46.82 3.35
CA ASN A 189 -23.84 45.59 3.35
C ASN A 189 -23.16 44.55 2.45
N LYS A 190 -22.23 43.77 3.00
CA LYS A 190 -21.64 42.62 2.29
C LYS A 190 -22.66 41.48 2.26
N GLY A 191 -23.30 41.26 1.12
CA GLY A 191 -23.89 39.95 0.81
C GLY A 191 -22.81 38.86 0.82
N ILE A 192 -23.17 37.62 1.12
CA ILE A 192 -22.23 36.49 1.09
C ILE A 192 -21.83 36.25 -0.37
N ASN A 193 -20.54 36.39 -0.68
CA ASN A 193 -20.02 36.05 -2.00
C ASN A 193 -19.77 34.54 -2.08
N ASN A 194 -20.61 33.85 -2.84
CA ASN A 194 -20.55 32.40 -3.00
C ASN A 194 -19.42 31.91 -3.94
N ASN A 195 -18.65 32.82 -4.55
CA ASN A 195 -17.48 32.49 -5.39
C ASN A 195 -16.19 32.36 -4.57
N TRP A 196 -16.24 32.65 -3.27
CA TRP A 196 -15.14 32.37 -2.37
C TRP A 196 -15.17 30.88 -2.03
N PRO A 197 -14.02 30.19 -1.99
CA PRO A 197 -13.98 28.86 -1.41
C PRO A 197 -14.59 28.94 -0.01
N ARG A 198 -15.41 27.94 0.33
CA ARG A 198 -15.88 27.82 1.70
C ARG A 198 -14.66 27.87 2.61
N PRO A 199 -14.67 28.62 3.72
CA PRO A 199 -13.54 28.66 4.62
C PRO A 199 -13.15 27.23 4.98
N ILE A 200 -11.97 26.81 4.55
CA ILE A 200 -11.43 25.51 4.93
C ILE A 200 -11.08 25.63 6.41
N GLN A 201 -12.03 25.33 7.30
CA GLN A 201 -11.71 25.00 8.68
C GLN A 201 -11.03 23.63 8.69
N LYS A 202 -9.76 23.65 8.29
CA LYS A 202 -8.68 22.69 8.56
C LYS A 202 -7.55 23.05 7.61
N LEU A 203 -6.80 24.09 7.98
CA LEU A 203 -5.36 23.95 7.86
C LEU A 203 -5.04 22.63 8.56
N VAL A 204 -4.38 21.72 7.83
CA VAL A 204 -3.71 20.55 8.41
C VAL A 204 -3.11 21.01 9.72
N ALA A 205 -3.50 20.35 10.82
CA ALA A 205 -2.99 20.69 12.14
C ALA A 205 -1.48 20.84 12.01
N GLU A 206 -0.99 22.05 12.24
CA GLU A 206 0.44 22.25 12.47
C GLU A 206 0.81 21.22 13.52
N ASP A 207 1.75 20.34 13.18
CA ASP A 207 2.44 19.48 14.13
C ASP A 207 3.05 20.39 15.20
N LYS A 208 2.26 20.69 16.22
CA LYS A 208 2.73 21.20 17.51
C LYS A 208 3.38 20.05 18.24
N ASN A 209 4.54 19.61 17.75
CA ASN A 209 5.46 18.76 18.47
C ASN A 209 6.89 19.00 17.98
N VAL A 210 7.36 20.24 18.11
CA VAL A 210 8.78 20.49 18.32
C VAL A 210 8.94 21.52 19.43
N SER A 211 9.72 21.12 20.43
CA SER A 211 10.26 21.85 21.58
C SER A 211 9.36 22.01 22.82
N GLN A 212 9.43 21.02 23.70
CA GLN A 212 9.91 21.29 25.07
C GLN A 212 10.95 20.22 25.45
N SER A 213 12.22 20.61 25.39
CA SER A 213 13.27 20.07 26.25
C SER A 213 13.26 20.84 27.59
N SER A 214 13.84 20.24 28.63
CA SER A 214 13.92 20.67 30.06
C SER A 214 12.61 20.53 30.84
N PHE A 215 12.51 19.70 31.89
CA PHE A 215 13.47 19.26 32.91
C PHE A 215 13.53 17.73 33.06
#